data_AF-A0A257INM5-F1
#
_entry.id   AF-A0A257INM5-F1
#
_cell.length_a   1.000
_cell.length_b   1.000
_cell.length_c   1.000
_cell.angle_alpha   90.00
_cell.angle_beta   90.00
_cell.angle_gamma   90.00
#
_symmetry.space_group_name_H-M   'P 1'
#
loop_
_entity.id
_entity.type
_entity.pdbx_description
1 polymer ?
#
loop_
_entity_poly.entity_id
_entity_poly.type
_entity_poly.pdbx_seq_one_letter_code
_entity_poly.pdbx_strand_id
1 'polypeptide(L)'
;MLVKCPKYIFGYALFVFFLTTNQVYSQEIAQVEGGFDFLQFIGRFHIVIVHFPIAILLLACLLEILSLKNFNSKYRPAINISVIMGGISAIFSAIFGYILAQNEEVTGQTLDLHQWGGIATAVFSSITLFILWLILKKGQSTKISLYRWSLFAASLGVVFTGHFGGSLTHGDDYFSFSNKKETTTKSG
;
A
#
# COMPACT_ATOMS: atom_id res chain seq x y z
N MET A 1 -25.70 11.08 -28.66
CA MET A 1 -25.10 12.12 -27.78
C MET A 1 -23.76 11.58 -27.28
N LEU A 2 -22.66 12.12 -27.80
CA LEU A 2 -21.30 11.57 -27.65
C LEU A 2 -20.77 11.78 -26.22
N VAL A 3 -20.59 10.69 -25.48
CA VAL A 3 -19.97 10.72 -24.14
C VAL A 3 -18.48 10.96 -24.31
N LYS A 4 -18.05 12.19 -24.01
CA LYS A 4 -16.63 12.57 -23.99
C LYS A 4 -15.94 11.80 -22.85
N CYS A 5 -15.04 10.91 -23.23
CA CYS A 5 -14.25 10.05 -22.35
C CYS A 5 -13.31 10.89 -21.46
N PRO A 6 -13.24 10.66 -20.13
CA PRO A 6 -12.23 11.30 -19.28
C PRO A 6 -10.89 10.56 -19.46
N LYS A 7 -9.85 11.28 -19.90
CA LYS A 7 -8.51 10.79 -20.30
C LYS A 7 -7.68 10.07 -19.22
N TYR A 8 -8.25 9.85 -18.04
CA TYR A 8 -7.55 9.31 -16.86
C TYR A 8 -7.62 7.78 -16.75
N ILE A 9 -8.58 7.13 -17.45
CA ILE A 9 -8.75 5.67 -17.44
C ILE A 9 -7.78 4.98 -18.42
N PHE A 10 -7.37 5.68 -19.48
CA PHE A 10 -6.36 5.18 -20.42
C PHE A 10 -4.96 5.13 -19.77
N GLY A 11 -4.70 6.00 -18.79
CA GLY A 11 -3.42 6.06 -18.08
C GLY A 11 -3.12 4.86 -17.16
N TYR A 12 -4.14 4.24 -16.55
CA TYR A 12 -3.93 3.14 -15.59
C TYR A 12 -3.62 1.80 -16.27
N ALA A 13 -4.30 1.50 -17.38
CA ALA A 13 -3.97 0.34 -18.23
C ALA A 13 -2.60 0.54 -18.93
N LEU A 14 -2.29 1.77 -19.35
CA LEU A 14 -0.96 2.12 -19.84
C LEU A 14 0.12 1.99 -18.76
N PHE A 15 -0.16 2.31 -17.49
CA PHE A 15 0.80 2.19 -16.40
C PHE A 15 1.12 0.72 -16.09
N VAL A 16 0.11 -0.14 -16.00
CA VAL A 16 0.31 -1.59 -15.80
C VAL A 16 1.01 -2.24 -17.01
N PHE A 17 0.66 -1.82 -18.23
CA PHE A 17 1.32 -2.27 -19.46
C PHE A 17 2.76 -1.74 -19.59
N PHE A 18 3.02 -0.50 -19.15
CA PHE A 18 4.35 0.10 -19.08
C PHE A 18 5.22 -0.63 -18.05
N LEU A 19 4.67 -1.06 -16.91
CA LEU A 19 5.42 -1.84 -15.93
C LEU A 19 5.89 -3.20 -16.47
N THR A 20 5.08 -3.87 -17.30
CA THR A 20 5.45 -5.17 -17.88
C THR A 20 6.40 -5.06 -19.08
N THR A 21 6.36 -3.96 -19.83
CA THR A 21 7.25 -3.76 -21.00
C THR A 21 8.62 -3.19 -20.61
N ASN A 22 8.71 -2.38 -19.55
CA ASN A 22 9.99 -1.84 -19.08
C ASN A 22 10.85 -2.86 -18.34
N GLN A 23 10.26 -3.94 -17.81
CA GLN A 23 11.03 -5.02 -17.17
C GLN A 23 12.04 -5.67 -18.14
N VAL A 24 11.77 -5.60 -19.45
CA VAL A 24 12.66 -6.10 -20.51
C VAL A 24 13.69 -5.05 -20.95
N TYR A 25 13.38 -3.75 -20.87
CA TYR A 25 14.26 -2.66 -21.32
C TYR A 25 15.34 -2.29 -20.28
N SER A 26 15.03 -2.41 -18.98
CA SER A 26 15.95 -2.04 -17.89
C SER A 26 17.18 -2.95 -17.78
N GLN A 27 17.13 -4.17 -18.35
CA GLN A 27 18.26 -5.12 -18.33
C GLN A 27 19.40 -4.70 -19.29
N GLU A 28 19.12 -3.94 -20.36
CA GLU A 28 20.14 -3.50 -21.32
C GLU A 28 20.83 -2.19 -20.94
N ILE A 29 20.17 -1.30 -20.18
CA ILE A 29 20.70 0.03 -19.81
C ILE A 29 21.68 -0.04 -18.61
N ALA A 30 21.53 -1.02 -17.72
CA ALA A 30 22.27 -1.11 -16.46
C ALA A 30 23.78 -1.40 -16.61
N GLN A 31 24.24 -1.82 -17.79
CA GLN A 31 25.66 -2.09 -18.05
C GLN A 31 26.44 -0.86 -18.55
N VAL A 32 25.79 0.26 -18.90
CA VAL A 32 26.43 1.32 -19.68
C VAL A 32 26.79 2.59 -18.90
N GLU A 33 26.12 2.95 -17.80
CA GLU A 33 26.40 4.21 -17.12
C GLU A 33 26.69 4.07 -15.62
N GLY A 34 27.96 4.29 -15.24
CA GLY A 34 28.37 4.59 -13.86
C GLY A 34 27.91 5.99 -13.42
N GLY A 35 26.59 6.20 -13.38
CA GLY A 35 25.92 7.42 -12.91
C GLY A 35 25.07 7.15 -11.67
N PHE A 36 24.68 8.22 -10.96
CA PHE A 36 23.76 8.18 -9.82
C PHE A 36 22.57 7.26 -10.14
N ASP A 37 22.40 6.17 -9.38
CA ASP A 37 21.29 5.24 -9.58
C ASP A 37 19.98 5.91 -9.12
N PHE A 38 19.42 6.71 -10.02
CA PHE A 38 18.23 7.51 -9.80
C PHE A 38 17.04 6.64 -9.36
N LEU A 39 16.96 5.39 -9.83
CA LEU A 39 15.93 4.44 -9.43
C LEU A 39 16.08 4.02 -7.96
N GLN A 40 17.31 3.75 -7.52
CA GLN A 40 17.59 3.47 -6.12
C GLN A 40 17.28 4.69 -5.22
N PHE A 41 17.58 5.91 -5.68
CA PHE A 41 17.22 7.14 -4.96
C PHE A 41 15.71 7.30 -4.79
N ILE A 42 14.93 7.06 -5.84
CA ILE A 42 13.46 7.10 -5.78
C ILE A 42 12.90 5.99 -4.87
N GLY A 43 13.48 4.79 -4.91
CA GLY A 43 13.09 3.69 -4.02
C GLY A 43 13.15 4.05 -2.54
N ARG A 44 14.17 4.81 -2.11
CA ARG A 44 14.33 5.23 -0.70
C ARG A 44 13.20 6.14 -0.20
N PHE A 45 12.47 6.83 -1.07
CA PHE A 45 11.28 7.59 -0.67
C PHE A 45 10.14 6.71 -0.15
N HIS A 46 10.19 5.39 -0.41
CA HIS A 46 9.25 4.43 0.17
C HIS A 46 9.10 4.61 1.68
N ILE A 47 10.19 4.79 2.43
CA ILE A 47 10.17 4.94 3.90
C ILE A 47 9.38 6.19 4.32
N VAL A 48 9.46 7.28 3.57
CA VAL A 48 8.67 8.48 3.87
C VAL A 48 7.21 8.27 3.47
N ILE A 49 6.99 7.67 2.31
CA ILE A 49 5.65 7.55 1.72
C ILE A 49 4.79 6.50 2.43
N VAL A 50 5.37 5.46 3.02
CA VAL A 50 4.64 4.40 3.73
C VAL A 50 3.93 4.88 5.00
N HIS A 51 4.34 6.00 5.60
CA HIS A 51 3.68 6.55 6.78
C HIS A 51 2.29 7.12 6.47
N PHE A 52 2.08 7.66 5.26
CA PHE A 52 0.82 8.23 4.84
C PHE A 52 -0.31 7.20 4.72
N PRO A 53 -0.17 6.09 3.97
CA PRO A 53 -1.26 5.11 3.86
C PRO A 53 -1.60 4.49 5.20
N ILE A 54 -0.61 4.23 6.07
CA ILE A 54 -0.84 3.68 7.41
C ILE A 54 -1.76 4.61 8.21
N ALA A 55 -1.36 5.87 8.41
CA ALA A 55 -2.12 6.79 9.25
C ALA A 55 -3.49 7.15 8.64
N ILE A 56 -3.53 7.43 7.33
CA ILE A 56 -4.72 7.99 6.69
C ILE A 56 -5.79 6.91 6.45
N LEU A 57 -5.41 5.68 6.05
CA LEU A 57 -6.40 4.60 5.86
C LEU A 57 -6.99 4.15 7.20
N LEU A 58 -6.18 4.09 8.26
CA LEU A 58 -6.68 3.80 9.61
C LEU A 58 -7.63 4.90 10.11
N LEU A 59 -7.31 6.17 9.86
CA LEU A 59 -8.22 7.28 10.17
C LEU A 59 -9.53 7.18 9.36
N ALA A 60 -9.45 6.88 8.06
CA ALA A 60 -10.62 6.71 7.21
C ALA A 60 -11.52 5.57 7.72
N CYS A 61 -10.91 4.44 8.09
CA CYS A 61 -11.58 3.29 8.67
C CYS A 61 -12.28 3.63 10.00
N LEU A 62 -11.57 4.30 10.92
CA LEU A 62 -12.13 4.73 12.20
C LEU A 62 -13.35 5.64 12.01
N LEU A 63 -13.24 6.66 11.16
CA LEU A 63 -14.35 7.56 10.87
C LEU A 63 -15.52 6.84 10.17
N GLU A 64 -15.23 5.89 9.28
CA GLU A 64 -16.27 5.07 8.64
C GLU A 64 -17.01 4.20 9.68
N ILE A 65 -16.30 3.60 10.64
CA ILE A 65 -16.88 2.84 11.76
C ILE A 65 -17.85 3.71 12.58
N LEU A 66 -17.44 4.94 12.91
CA LEU A 66 -18.30 5.91 13.63
C LEU A 66 -19.54 6.32 12.82
N SER A 67 -19.52 6.13 11.50
CA SER A 67 -20.61 6.45 10.58
C SER A 67 -21.40 5.22 10.08
N LEU A 68 -21.21 4.04 10.68
CA LEU A 68 -21.84 2.79 10.20
C LEU A 68 -23.36 2.91 10.06
N LYS A 69 -24.02 3.58 11.01
CA LYS A 69 -25.48 3.78 11.06
C LYS A 69 -25.99 4.79 10.02
N ASN A 70 -25.15 5.71 9.55
CA ASN A 70 -25.53 6.73 8.57
C ASN A 70 -24.33 7.04 7.65
N PHE A 71 -24.37 6.48 6.43
CA PHE A 71 -23.31 6.69 5.44
C PHE A 71 -23.09 8.17 5.09
N ASN A 72 -24.16 8.97 5.08
CA ASN A 72 -24.11 10.41 4.80
C ASN A 72 -23.98 11.26 6.08
N SER A 73 -23.27 10.74 7.10
CA SER A 73 -23.01 11.48 8.33
C SER A 73 -22.17 12.75 8.09
N LYS A 74 -22.08 13.61 9.11
CA LYS A 74 -21.23 14.82 9.11
C LYS A 74 -19.74 14.54 8.84
N TYR A 75 -19.28 13.29 9.03
CA TYR A 75 -17.89 12.90 8.78
C TYR A 75 -17.61 12.53 7.32
N ARG A 76 -18.63 12.40 6.46
CA ARG A 76 -18.49 11.92 5.08
C ARG A 76 -17.44 12.69 4.25
N PRO A 77 -17.34 14.04 4.31
CA PRO A 77 -16.29 14.77 3.57
C PRO A 77 -14.88 14.39 4.03
N ALA A 78 -14.65 14.28 5.34
CA ALA A 78 -13.37 13.89 5.91
C ALA A 78 -13.01 12.45 5.51
N ILE A 79 -13.97 11.51 5.62
CA ILE A 79 -13.77 10.11 5.18
C ILE A 79 -13.40 10.06 3.69
N ASN A 80 -14.12 10.77 2.83
CA ASN A 80 -13.85 10.79 1.39
C ASN A 80 -12.41 11.24 1.08
N ILE A 81 -11.98 12.35 1.68
CA ILE A 81 -10.63 12.89 1.45
C ILE A 81 -9.59 11.92 2.00
N SER A 82 -9.80 11.34 3.19
CA SER A 82 -8.88 10.35 3.75
C SER A 82 -8.76 9.11 2.88
N VAL A 83 -9.86 8.55 2.37
CA VAL A 83 -9.81 7.39 1.46
C VAL A 83 -9.05 7.74 0.18
N ILE A 84 -9.28 8.92 -0.40
CA ILE A 84 -8.57 9.39 -1.61
C ILE A 84 -7.07 9.52 -1.36
N MET A 85 -6.68 10.26 -0.32
CA MET A 85 -5.27 10.51 0.00
C MET A 85 -4.56 9.22 0.44
N GLY A 86 -5.19 8.44 1.32
CA GLY A 86 -4.66 7.17 1.80
C GLY A 86 -4.50 6.17 0.65
N GLY A 87 -5.49 6.03 -0.21
CA GLY A 87 -5.43 5.09 -1.34
C GLY A 87 -4.38 5.48 -2.39
N ILE A 88 -4.27 6.76 -2.74
CA ILE A 88 -3.21 7.24 -3.65
C ILE A 88 -1.83 6.98 -3.04
N SER A 89 -1.66 7.30 -1.75
CA SER A 89 -0.38 7.06 -1.06
C SER A 89 -0.01 5.59 -0.95
N ALA A 90 -0.99 4.68 -0.80
CA ALA A 90 -0.75 3.23 -0.77
C ALA A 90 -0.21 2.72 -2.11
N ILE A 91 -0.75 3.22 -3.23
CA ILE A 91 -0.29 2.89 -4.58
C ILE A 91 1.17 3.32 -4.77
N PHE A 92 1.49 4.58 -4.44
CA PHE A 92 2.87 5.08 -4.54
C PHE A 92 3.82 4.33 -3.60
N SER A 93 3.39 4.01 -2.39
CA SER A 93 4.17 3.23 -1.44
C SER A 93 4.53 1.85 -2.01
N ALA A 94 3.57 1.15 -2.62
CA ALA A 94 3.82 -0.16 -3.23
C ALA A 94 4.77 -0.07 -4.43
N ILE A 95 4.62 0.94 -5.30
CA ILE A 95 5.51 1.14 -6.45
C ILE A 95 6.95 1.40 -5.98
N PHE A 96 7.14 2.32 -5.04
CA PHE A 96 8.49 2.66 -4.57
C PHE A 96 9.11 1.54 -3.75
N GLY A 97 8.31 0.81 -2.96
CA GLY A 97 8.78 -0.37 -2.22
C GLY A 97 9.21 -1.49 -3.15
N TYR A 98 8.48 -1.72 -4.25
CA TYR A 98 8.87 -2.69 -5.27
C TYR A 98 10.19 -2.29 -5.94
N ILE A 99 10.33 -1.03 -6.37
CA ILE A 99 11.59 -0.51 -6.93
C ILE A 99 12.74 -0.70 -5.93
N LEU A 100 12.54 -0.33 -4.67
CA LEU A 100 13.56 -0.45 -3.63
C LEU A 100 14.02 -1.90 -3.47
N ALA A 101 13.08 -2.85 -3.39
CA ALA A 101 13.41 -4.24 -3.18
C ALA A 101 14.07 -4.94 -4.38
N GLN A 102 13.96 -4.41 -5.60
CA GLN A 102 14.74 -4.90 -6.74
C GLN A 102 16.21 -4.44 -6.70
N ASN A 103 16.50 -3.37 -5.96
CA ASN A 103 17.83 -2.76 -5.87
C ASN A 103 18.56 -3.06 -4.57
N GLU A 104 17.96 -3.86 -3.67
CA GLU A 104 18.56 -4.29 -2.42
C GLU A 104 18.68 -5.82 -2.38
N GLU A 105 19.75 -6.33 -1.76
CA GLU A 105 19.98 -7.78 -1.62
C GLU A 105 19.20 -8.39 -0.44
N VAL A 106 18.15 -7.70 0.05
CA VAL A 106 17.29 -8.23 1.12
C VAL A 106 16.42 -9.35 0.54
N THR A 107 16.45 -10.51 1.17
CA THR A 107 15.67 -11.68 0.76
C THR A 107 15.10 -12.39 1.99
N GLY A 108 14.06 -13.21 1.79
CA GLY A 108 13.50 -14.06 2.85
C GLY A 108 12.00 -13.87 3.05
N GLN A 109 11.40 -14.76 3.85
CA GLN A 109 9.96 -14.86 4.04
C GLN A 109 9.33 -13.56 4.59
N THR A 110 10.01 -12.86 5.50
CA THR A 110 9.54 -11.58 6.05
C THR A 110 9.40 -10.50 4.97
N LEU A 111 10.34 -10.46 4.01
CA LEU A 111 10.26 -9.55 2.87
C LEU A 111 9.11 -9.91 1.95
N ASP A 112 8.92 -11.20 1.64
CA ASP A 112 7.82 -11.66 0.79
C ASP A 112 6.47 -11.27 1.39
N LEU A 113 6.28 -11.51 2.70
CA LEU A 113 5.06 -11.14 3.42
C LEU A 113 4.83 -9.63 3.43
N HIS A 114 5.88 -8.84 3.61
CA HIS A 114 5.80 -7.38 3.54
C HIS A 114 5.42 -6.88 2.14
N GLN A 115 6.10 -7.37 1.10
CA GLN A 115 5.85 -6.99 -0.30
C GLN A 115 4.44 -7.35 -0.73
N TRP A 116 4.03 -8.61 -0.55
CA TRP A 116 2.70 -9.07 -0.94
C TRP A 116 1.60 -8.40 -0.10
N GLY A 117 1.85 -8.15 1.18
CA GLY A 117 0.96 -7.35 2.03
C GLY A 117 0.78 -5.92 1.49
N GLY A 118 1.86 -5.26 1.10
CA GLY A 118 1.85 -3.92 0.52
C GLY A 118 1.10 -3.86 -0.82
N ILE A 119 1.34 -4.84 -1.70
CA ILE A 119 0.62 -4.97 -2.98
C ILE A 119 -0.87 -5.22 -2.73
N ALA A 120 -1.23 -6.14 -1.84
CA ALA A 120 -2.62 -6.42 -1.50
C ALA A 120 -3.33 -5.17 -0.95
N THR A 121 -2.65 -4.41 -0.09
CA THR A 121 -3.14 -3.14 0.45
C THR A 121 -3.41 -2.11 -0.65
N ALA A 122 -2.49 -1.96 -1.61
CA ALA A 122 -2.66 -1.06 -2.75
C ALA A 122 -3.83 -1.49 -3.66
N VAL A 123 -4.00 -2.80 -3.87
CA VAL A 123 -5.13 -3.35 -4.65
C VAL A 123 -6.46 -3.07 -3.95
N PHE A 124 -6.60 -3.41 -2.67
CA PHE A 124 -7.85 -3.15 -1.93
C PHE A 124 -8.16 -1.66 -1.85
N SER A 125 -7.16 -0.81 -1.63
CA SER A 125 -7.33 0.65 -1.63
C SER A 125 -7.81 1.16 -2.99
N SER A 126 -7.27 0.63 -4.09
CA SER A 126 -7.70 0.97 -5.45
C SER A 126 -9.15 0.54 -5.71
N ILE A 127 -9.55 -0.64 -5.24
CA ILE A 127 -10.94 -1.11 -5.29
C ILE A 127 -11.84 -0.15 -4.48
N THR A 128 -11.44 0.23 -3.27
CA THR A 128 -12.19 1.18 -2.44
C THR A 128 -12.39 2.52 -3.15
N LEU A 129 -11.33 3.07 -3.76
CA LEU A 129 -11.40 4.31 -4.54
C LEU A 129 -12.37 4.19 -5.71
N PHE A 130 -12.31 3.09 -6.46
CA PHE A 130 -13.18 2.85 -7.58
C PHE A 130 -14.65 2.77 -7.16
N ILE A 131 -14.95 2.04 -6.08
CA ILE A 131 -16.32 1.93 -5.57
C ILE A 131 -16.80 3.26 -5.02
N LEU A 132 -15.95 4.00 -4.29
CA LEU A 132 -16.26 5.34 -3.81
C LEU A 132 -16.64 6.26 -4.97
N TRP A 133 -15.87 6.24 -6.05
CA TRP A 133 -16.19 7.00 -7.26
C TRP A 133 -17.55 6.61 -7.85
N LEU A 134 -17.88 5.32 -7.92
CA LEU A 134 -19.19 4.84 -8.39
C LEU A 134 -20.34 5.35 -7.49
N ILE A 135 -20.16 5.35 -6.18
CA ILE A 135 -21.16 5.86 -5.24
C ILE A 135 -21.36 7.36 -5.44
N LEU A 136 -20.28 8.15 -5.46
CA LEU A 136 -20.35 9.62 -5.52
C LEU A 136 -20.81 10.16 -6.88
N LYS A 137 -20.45 9.50 -7.99
CA LYS A 137 -20.78 9.99 -9.35
C LYS A 137 -21.99 9.33 -9.98
N LYS A 138 -22.28 8.07 -9.64
CA LYS A 138 -23.39 7.32 -10.23
C LYS A 138 -24.52 7.03 -9.25
N GLY A 139 -24.43 7.51 -8.00
CA GLY A 139 -25.46 7.32 -6.98
C GLY A 139 -25.71 5.85 -6.61
N GLN A 140 -24.71 4.97 -6.80
CA GLN A 140 -24.87 3.53 -6.63
C GLN A 140 -24.79 3.11 -5.15
N SER A 141 -25.78 3.53 -4.36
CA SER A 141 -25.85 3.29 -2.91
C SER A 141 -25.84 1.81 -2.53
N THR A 142 -26.24 0.91 -3.43
CA THR A 142 -26.16 -0.55 -3.22
C THR A 142 -24.73 -1.06 -3.02
N LYS A 143 -23.72 -0.29 -3.44
CA LYS A 143 -22.29 -0.65 -3.32
C LYS A 143 -21.64 -0.22 -2.01
N ILE A 144 -22.37 0.45 -1.11
CA ILE A 144 -21.83 0.94 0.17
C ILE A 144 -21.21 -0.20 1.00
N SER A 145 -21.88 -1.37 1.05
CA SER A 145 -21.36 -2.53 1.77
C SER A 145 -20.00 -2.99 1.22
N LEU A 146 -19.88 -3.11 -0.11
CA LEU A 146 -18.63 -3.51 -0.76
C LEU A 146 -17.52 -2.46 -0.55
N TYR A 147 -17.85 -1.18 -0.61
CA TYR A 147 -16.91 -0.10 -0.29
C TYR A 147 -16.37 -0.25 1.14
N ARG A 148 -17.24 -0.48 2.15
CA ARG A 148 -16.82 -0.67 3.55
C ARG A 148 -15.91 -1.88 3.72
N TRP A 149 -16.28 -3.02 3.14
CA TRP A 149 -15.45 -4.23 3.20
C TRP A 149 -14.08 -4.03 2.57
N SER A 150 -14.02 -3.38 1.40
CA SER A 150 -12.72 -3.08 0.77
C SER A 150 -11.87 -2.11 1.59
N LEU A 151 -12.47 -1.08 2.22
CA LEU A 151 -11.76 -0.16 3.10
C LEU A 151 -11.21 -0.87 4.34
N PHE A 152 -12.01 -1.75 4.95
CA PHE A 152 -11.56 -2.55 6.09
C PHE A 152 -10.45 -3.52 5.71
N ALA A 153 -10.55 -4.17 4.55
CA ALA A 153 -9.48 -5.04 4.04
C ALA A 153 -8.18 -4.25 3.80
N ALA A 154 -8.26 -3.07 3.17
CA ALA A 154 -7.09 -2.20 2.98
C ALA A 154 -6.49 -1.75 4.33
N SER A 155 -7.34 -1.42 5.31
CA SER A 155 -6.92 -0.96 6.63
C SER A 155 -6.26 -2.06 7.46
N LEU A 156 -6.75 -3.29 7.39
CA LEU A 156 -6.08 -4.45 7.98
C LEU A 156 -4.77 -4.77 7.24
N GLY A 157 -4.77 -4.61 5.92
CA GLY A 157 -3.59 -4.76 5.08
C GLY A 157 -2.44 -3.84 5.50
N VAL A 158 -2.69 -2.54 5.76
CA VAL A 158 -1.62 -1.63 6.23
C VAL A 158 -1.08 -2.03 7.60
N VAL A 159 -1.91 -2.53 8.52
CA VAL A 159 -1.45 -3.00 9.84
C VAL A 159 -0.57 -4.23 9.69
N PHE A 160 -1.03 -5.21 8.92
CA PHE A 160 -0.28 -6.43 8.62
C PHE A 160 1.07 -6.10 7.97
N THR A 161 1.05 -5.30 6.90
CA THR A 161 2.25 -4.90 6.16
C THR A 161 3.21 -4.09 7.03
N GLY A 162 2.68 -3.18 7.85
CA GLY A 162 3.47 -2.38 8.79
C GLY A 162 4.19 -3.22 9.85
N HIS A 163 3.56 -4.30 10.32
CA HIS A 163 4.21 -5.24 11.23
C HIS A 163 5.47 -5.87 10.62
N PHE A 164 5.36 -6.44 9.41
CA PHE A 164 6.53 -7.01 8.72
C PHE A 164 7.56 -5.96 8.31
N GLY A 165 7.13 -4.72 7.99
CA GLY A 165 8.06 -3.61 7.73
C GLY A 165 8.89 -3.22 8.97
N GLY A 166 8.28 -3.29 10.16
CA GLY A 166 8.99 -3.15 11.43
C GLY A 166 10.00 -4.28 11.66
N SER A 167 9.60 -5.53 11.40
CA SER A 167 10.49 -6.70 11.54
C SER A 167 11.69 -6.64 10.59
N LEU A 168 11.51 -6.16 9.35
CA LEU A 168 12.62 -5.98 8.40
C LEU A 168 13.69 -4.98 8.89
N THR A 169 13.30 -4.00 9.70
CA THR A 169 14.19 -2.92 10.15
C THR A 169 14.77 -3.15 11.54
N HIS A 170 14.05 -3.86 12.41
CA HIS A 170 14.42 -4.05 13.82
C HIS A 170 14.65 -5.53 14.20
N GLY A 171 14.46 -6.48 13.27
CA GLY A 171 14.53 -7.91 13.50
C GLY A 171 13.22 -8.51 14.02
N ASP A 172 13.03 -9.82 13.82
CA ASP A 172 11.78 -10.54 14.12
C ASP A 172 11.43 -10.55 15.62
N ASP A 173 12.41 -10.33 16.51
CA ASP A 173 12.25 -10.38 17.96
C ASP A 173 11.86 -9.05 18.62
N TYR A 174 11.62 -7.97 17.85
CA TYR A 174 11.36 -6.65 18.44
C TYR A 174 10.08 -6.59 19.31
N PHE A 175 9.08 -7.44 19.01
CA PHE A 175 7.84 -7.57 19.79
C PHE A 175 7.70 -8.92 20.49
N SER A 176 8.67 -9.83 20.34
CA SER A 176 8.68 -11.10 21.06
C SER A 176 9.17 -10.88 22.48
N PHE A 177 8.39 -11.33 23.46
CA PHE A 177 8.91 -11.49 24.82
C PHE A 177 10.03 -12.53 24.77
N SER A 178 11.29 -12.08 24.78
CA SER A 178 12.45 -12.95 24.87
C SER A 178 12.35 -13.77 26.16
N ASN A 179 11.89 -15.02 26.05
CA ASN A 179 12.03 -15.98 27.13
C ASN A 179 13.47 -16.48 27.07
N LYS A 180 14.37 -15.69 27.65
CA LYS A 180 15.77 -16.03 27.82
C LYS A 180 15.83 -17.26 28.73
N LYS A 181 15.75 -18.46 28.15
CA LYS A 181 16.12 -19.68 28.87
C LYS A 181 17.62 -19.62 29.06
N GLU A 182 18.02 -19.23 30.26
CA GLU A 182 19.38 -19.40 30.76
C GLU A 182 19.78 -20.87 30.54
N THR A 183 20.69 -21.09 29.59
CA THR A 183 21.47 -22.31 29.52
C THR A 183 22.43 -22.27 30.71
N THR A 184 21.98 -22.77 31.86
CA THR A 184 22.89 -23.19 32.92
C THR A 184 23.70 -24.37 32.40
N THR A 185 24.87 -24.04 31.86
CA THR A 185 25.95 -24.99 31.66
C THR A 185 26.29 -25.58 33.02
N LYS A 186 25.96 -26.86 33.22
CA LYS A 186 26.56 -27.65 34.30
C LYS A 186 28.06 -27.71 34.02
N SER A 187 28.86 -27.09 34.88
CA SER A 187 30.27 -27.44 35.07
C SER A 187 30.47 -27.79 36.54
N GLY A 188 30.97 -28.99 36.82
CA GLY A 188 31.36 -29.47 38.14
C GLY A 188 30.55 -30.66 38.60
#